data_AF-A0A497SH32-F1
#
_entry.id   AF-A0A497SH32-F1
#
_cell.length_a   1.000
_cell.length_b   1.000
_cell.length_c   1.000
_cell.angle_alpha   90.00
_cell.angle_beta   90.00
_cell.angle_gamma   90.00
#
_symmetry.space_group_name_H-M   'P 1'
#
loop_
_entity.id
_entity.type
_entity.pdbx_description
1 polymer ?
#
loop_
_entity_poly.entity_id
_entity_poly.type
_entity_poly.pdbx_seq_one_letter_code
_entity_poly.pdbx_strand_id
1 'polypeptide(L)'
;MVQKNKNKDMNKRTNENNKDKGRERREYYSFSSLGRYFEEPILVASILVFLLTVIKNVIGSSRLGIINTGAGKVSIYFIGSVLFGFLCIYFIYIYLKRTTRGYKEKYKLVFVVILIFSISVFIWYSDQGGSIDRRDFNVLSVVFATFLILYAFTLQKIMKISTAMITAIFLSTLLTHVIPAQTIRGVEWTGKYLAALDPYFYYRHANTIVNTGFVPERETLTYPTDMPSFADRKFMASVFMGSMSVILKVMGISTHDIAMVYGGIFAALSTIVLYLLIRDLFHEYEPYNKAAAILAAFMLMFSPAFAAKAIASNCEDDALGMFLLISSFFLFITSYRKRSIRLSLIAGFSFLLLNLSWAGYNFALLILLVFIVVHSFINFVQDIYSYIFYKRDMDKKYTDYLPYLVIPVIIGNLSFLILHTQGEIPVFDIESIP
;
A
#
# COMPACT_ATOMS: atom_id res chain seq x y z
N MET A 1 -21.91 10.02 -53.94
CA MET A 1 -22.68 10.80 -52.92
C MET A 1 -22.78 10.11 -51.55
N VAL A 2 -22.71 8.78 -51.45
CA VAL A 2 -22.84 8.02 -50.17
C VAL A 2 -21.62 8.15 -49.23
N GLN A 3 -20.41 8.35 -49.77
CA GLN A 3 -19.18 8.45 -48.97
C GLN A 3 -19.00 9.80 -48.25
N LYS A 4 -19.60 10.88 -48.77
CA LYS A 4 -19.50 12.23 -48.17
C LYS A 4 -20.37 12.38 -46.92
N ASN A 5 -21.45 11.60 -46.79
CA ASN A 5 -22.31 11.60 -45.61
C ASN A 5 -21.74 10.78 -44.44
N LYS A 6 -21.05 9.65 -44.70
CA LYS A 6 -20.38 8.86 -43.65
C LYS A 6 -19.29 9.62 -42.89
N ASN A 7 -18.52 10.47 -43.59
CA ASN A 7 -17.49 11.30 -42.94
C ASN A 7 -18.08 12.46 -42.13
N LYS A 8 -19.28 12.95 -42.50
CA LYS A 8 -19.98 14.00 -41.75
C LYS A 8 -20.56 13.45 -40.44
N ASP A 9 -21.07 12.22 -40.46
CA ASP A 9 -21.59 11.55 -39.26
C ASP A 9 -20.48 11.06 -38.31
N MET A 10 -19.33 10.61 -38.85
CA MET A 10 -18.17 10.31 -38.00
C MET A 10 -17.64 11.56 -37.29
N ASN A 11 -17.43 12.67 -38.01
CA ASN A 11 -16.96 13.92 -37.38
C ASN A 11 -17.96 14.51 -36.38
N LYS A 12 -19.26 14.26 -36.55
CA LYS A 12 -20.28 14.66 -35.58
C LYS A 12 -20.22 13.81 -34.31
N ARG A 13 -20.01 12.49 -34.43
CA ARG A 13 -19.79 11.57 -33.29
C ARG A 13 -18.48 11.83 -32.54
N THR A 14 -17.39 12.19 -33.24
CA THR A 14 -16.12 12.57 -32.57
C THR A 14 -16.25 13.91 -31.84
N ASN A 15 -17.02 14.87 -32.37
CA ASN A 15 -17.28 16.14 -31.71
C ASN A 15 -18.29 16.05 -30.56
N GLU A 16 -19.27 15.14 -30.60
CA GLU A 16 -20.14 14.85 -29.46
C GLU A 16 -19.38 14.10 -28.35
N ASN A 17 -18.53 13.12 -28.68
CA ASN A 17 -17.64 12.48 -27.70
C ASN A 17 -16.60 13.44 -27.10
N ASN A 18 -16.11 14.43 -27.85
CA ASN A 18 -15.24 15.47 -27.31
C ASN A 18 -16.00 16.55 -26.51
N LYS A 19 -17.27 16.83 -26.83
CA LYS A 19 -18.13 17.71 -26.01
C LYS A 19 -18.53 17.06 -24.69
N ASP A 20 -18.76 15.75 -24.66
CA ASP A 20 -19.01 15.02 -23.41
C ASP A 20 -17.72 14.83 -22.58
N LYS A 21 -16.57 14.59 -23.21
CA LYS A 21 -15.26 14.64 -22.52
C LYS A 21 -14.91 16.05 -22.00
N GLY A 22 -15.43 17.09 -22.64
CA GLY A 22 -15.30 18.49 -22.19
C GLY A 22 -16.22 18.87 -21.04
N ARG A 23 -17.40 18.24 -20.91
CA ARG A 23 -18.38 18.52 -19.84
C ARG A 23 -18.12 17.78 -18.52
N GLU A 24 -17.29 16.73 -18.52
CA GLU A 24 -16.91 15.99 -17.31
C GLU A 24 -15.55 16.37 -16.70
N ARG A 25 -15.00 17.55 -17.02
CA ARG A 25 -14.05 18.20 -16.09
C ARG A 25 -14.83 18.65 -14.85
N ARG A 26 -15.17 17.72 -13.96
CA ARG A 26 -15.69 18.02 -12.62
C ARG A 26 -14.58 18.76 -11.89
N GLU A 27 -14.70 20.08 -11.81
CA GLU A 27 -13.77 20.92 -11.06
C GLU A 27 -13.76 20.46 -9.61
N TYR A 28 -12.59 19.96 -9.17
CA TYR A 28 -12.30 19.74 -7.76
C TYR A 28 -11.89 21.09 -7.19
N TYR A 29 -12.51 21.47 -6.08
CA TYR A 29 -12.33 22.78 -5.50
C TYR A 29 -11.05 22.85 -4.66
N SER A 30 -10.40 24.01 -4.69
CA SER A 30 -9.22 24.32 -3.88
C SER A 30 -9.54 24.28 -2.38
N PHE A 31 -8.61 23.81 -1.54
CA PHE A 31 -8.70 23.83 -0.07
C PHE A 31 -9.00 25.23 0.50
N SER A 32 -8.74 26.30 -0.26
CA SER A 32 -9.01 27.70 0.13
C SER A 32 -10.49 28.05 0.32
N SER A 33 -11.44 27.18 -0.06
CA SER A 33 -12.88 27.38 0.18
C SER A 33 -13.46 26.50 1.30
N LEU A 34 -12.61 25.97 2.22
CA LEU A 34 -13.02 25.00 3.25
C LEU A 34 -14.22 25.46 4.09
N GLY A 35 -14.28 26.75 4.42
CA GLY A 35 -15.34 27.34 5.26
C GLY A 35 -16.76 27.12 4.72
N ARG A 36 -16.95 27.08 3.40
CA ARG A 36 -18.27 26.84 2.78
C ARG A 36 -18.75 25.40 2.93
N TYR A 37 -17.85 24.44 3.19
CA TYR A 37 -18.22 23.04 3.37
C TYR A 37 -18.65 22.70 4.80
N PHE A 38 -18.33 23.55 5.78
CA PHE A 38 -18.82 23.37 7.16
C PHE A 38 -20.31 23.68 7.33
N GLU A 39 -20.96 24.22 6.31
CA GLU A 39 -22.42 24.35 6.25
C GLU A 39 -23.11 23.02 5.96
N GLU A 40 -22.39 22.01 5.46
CA GLU A 40 -22.95 20.70 5.12
C GLU A 40 -23.00 19.79 6.36
N PRO A 41 -24.20 19.52 6.92
CA PRO A 41 -24.35 18.86 8.22
C PRO A 41 -23.81 17.42 8.23
N ILE A 42 -23.83 16.73 7.09
CA ILE A 42 -23.29 15.36 6.96
C ILE A 42 -21.77 15.35 7.08
N LEU A 43 -21.08 16.36 6.52
CA LEU A 43 -19.63 16.49 6.65
C LEU A 43 -19.25 16.79 8.11
N VAL A 44 -19.96 17.72 8.74
CA VAL A 44 -19.73 18.10 10.15
C VAL A 44 -19.91 16.89 11.07
N ALA A 45 -21.00 16.14 10.91
CA ALA A 45 -21.22 14.92 11.69
C ALA A 45 -20.11 13.87 11.47
N SER A 46 -19.64 13.72 10.23
CA SER A 46 -18.54 12.80 9.90
C SER A 46 -17.21 13.21 10.56
N ILE A 47 -16.88 14.51 10.56
CA ILE A 47 -15.71 15.07 11.24
C ILE A 47 -15.82 14.84 12.76
N LEU A 48 -16.98 15.12 13.35
CA LEU A 48 -17.20 14.96 14.78
C LEU A 48 -17.07 13.50 15.22
N VAL A 49 -17.65 12.56 14.47
CA VAL A 49 -17.51 11.12 14.74
C VAL A 49 -16.05 10.69 14.60
N PHE A 50 -15.33 11.16 13.57
CA PHE A 50 -13.91 10.88 13.42
C PHE A 50 -13.09 11.39 14.62
N LEU A 51 -13.28 12.65 15.01
CA LEU A 51 -12.59 13.25 16.16
C LEU A 51 -12.91 12.51 17.45
N LEU A 52 -14.19 12.19 17.72
CA LEU A 52 -14.59 11.39 18.88
C LEU A 52 -13.86 10.05 18.93
N THR A 53 -13.72 9.39 17.79
CA THR A 53 -13.06 8.09 17.67
C THR A 53 -11.55 8.19 17.94
N VAL A 54 -10.88 9.21 17.38
CA VAL A 54 -9.46 9.46 17.63
C VAL A 54 -9.21 9.84 19.09
N ILE A 55 -10.04 10.74 19.64
CA ILE A 55 -9.94 11.18 21.04
C ILE A 55 -10.12 9.99 21.98
N LYS A 56 -11.07 9.07 21.71
CA LYS A 56 -11.23 7.84 22.50
C LYS A 56 -9.95 7.01 22.53
N ASN A 57 -9.25 6.89 21.40
CA ASN A 57 -8.03 6.11 21.29
C ASN A 57 -6.86 6.73 22.07
N VAL A 58 -6.78 8.07 22.12
CA VAL A 58 -5.72 8.79 22.83
C VAL A 58 -5.99 8.89 24.34
N ILE A 59 -7.22 9.21 24.73
CA ILE A 59 -7.58 9.53 26.14
C ILE A 59 -8.09 8.29 26.89
N GLY A 60 -8.73 7.35 26.19
CA GLY A 60 -9.34 6.16 26.75
C GLY A 60 -10.74 6.41 27.36
N SER A 61 -11.60 5.39 27.30
CA SER A 61 -12.99 5.47 27.79
C SER A 61 -13.13 5.75 29.29
N SER A 62 -12.12 5.44 30.11
CA SER A 62 -12.22 5.50 31.58
C SER A 62 -12.11 6.92 32.15
N ARG A 63 -11.57 7.89 31.41
CA ARG A 63 -11.38 9.26 31.90
C ARG A 63 -12.62 10.15 31.78
N LEU A 64 -13.53 9.85 30.84
CA LEU A 64 -14.74 10.65 30.59
C LEU A 64 -16.03 9.98 31.09
N GLY A 65 -15.92 8.84 31.78
CA GLY A 65 -17.05 8.12 32.35
C GLY A 65 -17.55 6.96 31.49
N ILE A 66 -17.72 5.80 32.14
CA ILE A 66 -18.37 4.61 31.59
C ILE A 66 -19.60 4.35 32.46
N ILE A 67 -20.76 4.24 31.83
CA ILE A 67 -22.01 3.91 32.51
C ILE A 67 -22.21 2.40 32.39
N ASN A 68 -22.28 1.69 33.52
CA ASN A 68 -22.71 0.30 33.53
C ASN A 68 -24.23 0.28 33.37
N THR A 69 -24.68 -0.17 32.21
CA THR A 69 -26.09 -0.50 31.98
C THR A 69 -26.30 -1.99 32.19
N GLY A 70 -27.53 -2.44 32.45
CA GLY A 70 -27.85 -3.87 32.50
C GLY A 70 -27.52 -4.63 31.20
N ALA A 71 -27.25 -3.91 30.10
CA ALA A 71 -26.83 -4.43 28.80
C ALA A 71 -25.32 -4.29 28.51
N GLY A 72 -24.51 -3.85 29.49
CA GLY A 72 -23.06 -3.69 29.35
C GLY A 72 -22.54 -2.27 29.61
N LYS A 73 -21.24 -2.08 29.41
CA LYS A 73 -20.53 -0.80 29.59
C LYS A 73 -20.80 0.15 28.43
N VAL A 74 -21.28 1.35 28.70
CA VAL A 74 -21.54 2.36 27.67
C VAL A 74 -20.68 3.59 27.94
N SER A 75 -19.80 3.94 27.00
CA SER A 75 -19.04 5.19 27.07
C SER A 75 -19.79 6.36 26.43
N ILE A 76 -19.41 7.59 26.82
CA ILE A 76 -19.91 8.80 26.17
C ILE A 76 -19.58 8.84 24.67
N TYR A 77 -18.48 8.20 24.25
CA TYR A 77 -18.08 8.10 22.85
C TYR A 77 -19.08 7.26 22.04
N PHE A 78 -19.56 6.16 22.61
CA PHE A 78 -20.61 5.34 22.00
C PHE A 78 -21.92 6.12 21.85
N ILE A 79 -22.35 6.79 22.93
CA ILE A 79 -23.59 7.58 22.91
C ILE A 79 -23.46 8.68 21.85
N GLY A 80 -22.34 9.40 21.84
CA GLY A 80 -22.07 10.45 20.85
C GLY A 80 -22.11 9.92 19.42
N SER A 81 -21.44 8.81 19.11
CA SER A 81 -21.40 8.26 17.76
C SER A 81 -22.79 7.80 17.28
N VAL A 82 -23.59 7.17 18.15
CA VAL A 82 -24.97 6.77 17.84
C VAL A 82 -25.86 7.98 17.61
N LEU A 83 -25.77 9.02 18.45
CA LEU A 83 -26.54 10.25 18.29
C LEU A 83 -26.22 10.94 16.95
N PHE A 84 -24.95 11.04 16.58
CA PHE A 84 -24.55 11.56 15.26
C PHE A 84 -25.05 10.67 14.11
N GLY A 85 -25.13 9.34 14.30
CA GLY A 85 -25.75 8.42 13.34
C GLY A 85 -27.22 8.76 13.08
N PHE A 86 -28.01 8.95 14.13
CA PHE A 86 -29.42 9.36 14.00
C PHE A 86 -29.58 10.76 13.41
N LEU A 87 -28.72 11.70 13.80
CA LEU A 87 -28.68 13.05 13.23
C LEU A 87 -28.41 13.01 11.72
N CYS A 88 -27.48 12.17 11.27
CA CYS A 88 -27.24 11.93 9.84
C CYS A 88 -28.46 11.34 9.14
N ILE A 89 -29.17 10.37 9.73
CA ILE A 89 -30.42 9.83 9.17
C ILE A 89 -31.44 10.95 8.98
N TYR A 90 -31.62 11.81 9.99
CA TYR A 90 -32.54 12.94 9.93
C TYR A 90 -32.18 13.92 8.80
N PHE A 91 -30.91 14.31 8.68
CA PHE A 91 -30.48 15.19 7.60
C PHE A 91 -30.65 14.53 6.23
N ILE A 92 -30.31 13.25 6.08
CA ILE A 92 -30.53 12.51 4.84
C ILE A 92 -32.02 12.49 4.49
N TYR A 93 -32.92 12.27 5.46
CA TYR A 93 -34.36 12.34 5.24
C TYR A 93 -34.80 13.71 4.72
N ILE A 94 -34.29 14.81 5.29
CA ILE A 94 -34.57 16.17 4.79
C ILE A 94 -34.05 16.36 3.35
N TYR A 95 -32.81 15.92 3.06
CA TYR A 95 -32.25 15.99 1.71
C TYR A 95 -33.08 15.21 0.71
N LEU A 96 -33.55 14.01 1.09
CA LEU A 96 -34.41 13.17 0.27
C LEU A 96 -35.79 13.81 0.03
N LYS A 97 -36.34 14.49 1.04
CA LYS A 97 -37.64 15.17 0.95
C LYS A 97 -37.57 16.43 0.08
N ARG A 98 -36.45 17.18 0.12
CA ARG A 98 -36.28 18.43 -0.64
C ARG A 98 -35.82 18.25 -2.08
N THR A 99 -35.23 17.10 -2.42
CA THR A 99 -34.49 16.96 -3.69
C THR A 99 -35.14 15.96 -4.64
N THR A 100 -35.56 16.42 -5.83
CA THR A 100 -35.99 15.59 -6.99
C THR A 100 -34.81 14.92 -7.73
N ARG A 101 -33.63 14.79 -7.11
CA ARG A 101 -32.45 14.16 -7.73
C ARG A 101 -32.62 12.65 -7.86
N GLY A 102 -32.07 12.10 -8.94
CA GLY A 102 -32.19 10.69 -9.32
C GLY A 102 -31.64 9.71 -8.28
N TYR A 103 -32.17 8.48 -8.29
CA TYR A 103 -31.92 7.40 -7.32
C TYR A 103 -30.43 7.12 -7.01
N LYS A 104 -29.52 7.26 -7.98
CA LYS A 104 -28.08 6.97 -7.81
C LYS A 104 -27.35 7.88 -6.81
N GLU A 105 -27.79 9.12 -6.62
CA GLU A 105 -27.19 10.04 -5.65
C GLU A 105 -27.61 9.70 -4.21
N LYS A 106 -28.78 9.04 -4.04
CA LYS A 106 -29.37 8.72 -2.74
C LYS A 106 -28.60 7.64 -1.99
N TYR A 107 -28.15 6.59 -2.69
CA TYR A 107 -27.41 5.48 -2.08
C TYR A 107 -26.04 5.88 -1.53
N LYS A 108 -25.41 6.93 -2.08
CA LYS A 108 -24.12 7.42 -1.60
C LYS A 108 -24.18 7.95 -0.16
N LEU A 109 -25.27 8.63 0.19
CA LEU A 109 -25.45 9.18 1.54
C LEU A 109 -25.73 8.10 2.59
N VAL A 110 -26.41 7.01 2.20
CA VAL A 110 -26.71 5.89 3.10
C VAL A 110 -25.43 5.23 3.60
N PHE A 111 -24.38 5.16 2.77
CA PHE A 111 -23.10 4.57 3.16
C PHE A 111 -22.43 5.29 4.34
N VAL A 112 -22.62 6.61 4.47
CA VAL A 112 -22.13 7.41 5.61
C VAL A 112 -22.75 6.92 6.92
N VAL A 113 -24.06 6.66 6.90
CA VAL A 113 -24.79 6.16 8.08
C VAL A 113 -24.30 4.78 8.47
N ILE A 114 -24.13 3.88 7.49
CA ILE A 114 -23.60 2.53 7.72
C ILE A 114 -22.23 2.61 8.41
N LEU A 115 -21.33 3.44 7.91
CA LEU A 115 -20.00 3.61 8.52
C LEU A 115 -20.08 4.15 9.96
N ILE A 116 -20.93 5.15 10.25
CA ILE A 116 -21.09 5.67 11.61
C ILE A 116 -21.60 4.60 12.58
N PHE A 117 -22.56 3.79 12.16
CA PHE A 117 -23.06 2.70 13.01
C PHE A 117 -22.02 1.59 13.18
N SER A 118 -21.26 1.23 12.14
CA SER A 118 -20.13 0.29 12.28
C SER A 118 -19.09 0.79 13.28
N ILE A 119 -18.74 2.09 13.23
CA ILE A 119 -17.85 2.73 14.22
C ILE A 119 -18.43 2.58 15.62
N SER A 120 -19.72 2.87 15.79
CA SER A 120 -20.41 2.76 17.08
C SER A 120 -20.38 1.33 17.63
N VAL A 121 -20.57 0.32 16.77
CA VAL A 121 -20.48 -1.10 17.15
C VAL A 121 -19.07 -1.44 17.63
N PHE A 122 -18.02 -1.03 16.93
CA PHE A 122 -16.64 -1.27 17.37
C PHE A 122 -16.29 -0.53 18.66
N ILE A 123 -16.79 0.69 18.84
CA ILE A 123 -16.63 1.43 20.10
C ILE A 123 -17.26 0.64 21.26
N TRP A 124 -18.47 0.11 21.07
CA TRP A 124 -19.18 -0.68 22.07
C TRP A 124 -18.43 -1.95 22.45
N TYR A 125 -17.96 -2.73 21.46
CA TYR A 125 -17.16 -3.93 21.71
C TYR A 125 -15.85 -3.61 22.43
N SER A 126 -15.19 -2.51 22.05
CA SER A 126 -13.99 -2.05 22.75
C SER A 126 -14.27 -1.64 24.21
N ASP A 127 -15.46 -1.11 24.50
CA ASP A 127 -15.84 -0.76 25.88
C ASP A 127 -16.19 -1.99 26.73
N GLN A 128 -16.62 -3.10 26.11
CA GLN A 128 -16.79 -4.39 26.80
C GLN A 128 -15.45 -5.12 26.99
N GLY A 129 -14.56 -5.02 26.00
CA GLY A 129 -13.34 -5.84 25.89
C GLY A 129 -12.29 -5.57 26.96
N GLY A 130 -11.48 -6.60 27.22
CA GLY A 130 -10.25 -6.51 28.01
C GLY A 130 -9.04 -6.13 27.14
N SER A 131 -7.97 -5.67 27.79
CA SER A 131 -6.61 -5.48 27.23
C SER A 131 -6.47 -5.45 25.69
N ILE A 132 -6.28 -6.61 25.04
CA ILE A 132 -6.00 -6.78 23.61
C ILE A 132 -7.24 -6.50 22.76
N ASP A 133 -8.37 -7.16 23.07
CA ASP A 133 -9.63 -6.96 22.34
C ASP A 133 -10.04 -5.48 22.33
N ARG A 134 -9.85 -4.81 23.48
CA ARG A 134 -10.12 -3.37 23.62
C ARG A 134 -9.30 -2.54 22.64
N ARG A 135 -8.00 -2.83 22.49
CA ARG A 135 -7.09 -2.16 21.54
C ARG A 135 -7.52 -2.44 20.10
N ASP A 136 -7.80 -3.69 19.77
CA ASP A 136 -8.07 -4.10 18.40
C ASP A 136 -9.41 -3.53 17.90
N PHE A 137 -10.47 -3.58 18.71
CA PHE A 137 -11.74 -2.93 18.39
C PHE A 137 -11.64 -1.40 18.35
N ASN A 138 -10.78 -0.80 19.19
CA ASN A 138 -10.48 0.62 19.11
C ASN A 138 -9.82 0.99 17.78
N VAL A 139 -8.86 0.20 17.30
CA VAL A 139 -8.25 0.39 15.99
C VAL A 139 -9.24 0.21 14.85
N LEU A 140 -10.07 -0.84 14.90
CA LEU A 140 -11.11 -1.04 13.90
C LEU A 140 -12.08 0.15 13.83
N SER A 141 -12.41 0.76 14.97
CA SER A 141 -13.21 1.99 14.98
C SER A 141 -12.50 3.15 14.24
N VAL A 142 -11.19 3.33 14.43
CA VAL A 142 -10.40 4.37 13.73
C VAL A 142 -10.26 4.06 12.23
N VAL A 143 -10.09 2.80 11.86
CA VAL A 143 -10.08 2.36 10.45
C VAL A 143 -11.39 2.78 9.78
N PHE A 144 -12.54 2.42 10.35
CA PHE A 144 -13.85 2.80 9.79
C PHE A 144 -14.07 4.32 9.81
N ALA A 145 -13.60 5.01 10.85
CA ALA A 145 -13.64 6.47 10.91
C ALA A 145 -12.79 7.13 9.81
N THR A 146 -11.65 6.53 9.47
CA THR A 146 -10.77 6.98 8.38
C THR A 146 -11.46 6.83 7.03
N PHE A 147 -12.14 5.69 6.79
CA PHE A 147 -12.99 5.52 5.61
C PHE A 147 -14.15 6.53 5.58
N LEU A 148 -14.79 6.79 6.72
CA LEU A 148 -15.90 7.75 6.85
C LEU A 148 -15.46 9.16 6.44
N ILE A 149 -14.38 9.69 7.01
CA ILE A 149 -13.96 11.07 6.73
C ILE A 149 -13.48 11.24 5.29
N LEU A 150 -12.69 10.29 4.78
CA LEU A 150 -12.19 10.34 3.41
C LEU A 150 -13.33 10.16 2.40
N TYR A 151 -14.33 9.32 2.69
CA TYR A 151 -15.53 9.21 1.88
C TYR A 151 -16.36 10.51 1.92
N ALA A 152 -16.53 11.13 3.09
CA ALA A 152 -17.23 12.41 3.21
C ALA A 152 -16.56 13.52 2.37
N PHE A 153 -15.22 13.56 2.32
CA PHE A 153 -14.48 14.47 1.43
C PHE A 153 -14.76 14.22 -0.06
N THR A 154 -15.07 12.98 -0.46
CA THR A 154 -15.45 12.68 -1.84
C THR A 154 -16.85 13.17 -2.18
N LEU A 155 -17.80 13.08 -1.23
CA LEU A 155 -19.15 13.60 -1.38
C LEU A 155 -19.13 15.13 -1.60
N GLN A 156 -18.22 15.80 -0.90
CA GLN A 156 -18.02 17.25 -1.00
C GLN A 156 -17.10 17.67 -2.16
N LYS A 157 -16.67 16.72 -3.00
CA LYS A 157 -15.76 16.96 -4.14
C LYS A 157 -14.44 17.63 -3.77
N ILE A 158 -13.99 17.45 -2.52
CA ILE A 158 -12.67 17.89 -2.05
C ILE A 158 -11.60 16.95 -2.62
N MET A 159 -11.91 15.66 -2.71
CA MET A 159 -10.96 14.63 -3.16
C MET A 159 -11.61 13.63 -4.12
N LYS A 160 -10.83 13.11 -5.08
CA LYS A 160 -11.24 12.02 -5.98
C LYS A 160 -11.49 10.75 -5.18
N ILE A 161 -12.55 10.00 -5.52
CA ILE A 161 -12.87 8.71 -4.85
C ILE A 161 -11.70 7.73 -4.86
N SER A 162 -10.96 7.63 -5.97
CA SER A 162 -9.80 6.74 -6.05
C SER A 162 -8.69 7.12 -5.07
N THR A 163 -8.41 8.42 -4.95
CA THR A 163 -7.40 8.95 -4.03
C THR A 163 -7.85 8.80 -2.59
N ALA A 164 -9.12 9.07 -2.30
CA ALA A 164 -9.70 8.88 -0.98
C ALA A 164 -9.59 7.42 -0.52
N MET A 165 -9.97 6.47 -1.38
CA MET A 165 -9.94 5.05 -1.07
C MET A 165 -8.52 4.53 -0.87
N ILE A 166 -7.56 4.89 -1.74
CA ILE A 166 -6.18 4.42 -1.55
C ILE A 166 -5.53 5.04 -0.30
N THR A 167 -5.81 6.32 0.00
CA THR A 167 -5.35 6.94 1.24
C THR A 167 -5.97 6.27 2.46
N ALA A 168 -7.26 5.92 2.41
CA ALA A 168 -7.93 5.19 3.48
C ALA A 168 -7.30 3.82 3.71
N ILE A 169 -7.05 3.06 2.64
CA ILE A 169 -6.41 1.75 2.69
C ILE A 169 -4.99 1.87 3.24
N PHE A 170 -4.19 2.83 2.76
CA PHE A 170 -2.82 3.04 3.24
C PHE A 170 -2.79 3.33 4.74
N LEU A 171 -3.56 4.32 5.20
CA LEU A 171 -3.60 4.70 6.62
C LEU A 171 -4.14 3.57 7.48
N SER A 172 -5.14 2.83 7.00
CA SER A 172 -5.72 1.69 7.70
C SER A 172 -4.72 0.53 7.80
N THR A 173 -3.99 0.23 6.72
CA THR A 173 -2.95 -0.81 6.70
C THR A 173 -1.84 -0.46 7.68
N LEU A 174 -1.38 0.80 7.65
CA LEU A 174 -0.35 1.29 8.57
C LEU A 174 -0.81 1.11 10.02
N LEU A 175 -2.03 1.53 10.34
CA LEU A 175 -2.56 1.43 11.69
C LEU A 175 -2.70 -0.03 12.13
N THR A 176 -3.31 -0.91 11.32
CA THR A 176 -3.55 -2.31 11.69
C THR A 176 -2.28 -3.14 11.77
N HIS A 177 -1.25 -2.84 10.97
CA HIS A 177 -0.01 -3.60 11.00
C HIS A 177 0.99 -3.04 12.03
N VAL A 178 0.92 -1.75 12.38
CA VAL A 178 1.80 -1.16 13.40
C VAL A 178 1.25 -1.33 14.82
N ILE A 179 -0.08 -1.46 15.01
CA ILE A 179 -0.68 -1.50 16.35
C ILE A 179 -0.08 -2.53 17.32
N PRO A 180 0.39 -3.73 16.90
CA PRO A 180 0.99 -4.68 17.83
C PRO A 180 2.28 -4.18 18.51
N ALA A 181 2.93 -3.15 17.96
CA ALA A 181 4.05 -2.48 18.63
C ALA A 181 3.63 -1.67 19.86
N GLN A 182 2.34 -1.41 20.06
CA GLN A 182 1.86 -0.67 21.23
C GLN A 182 1.83 -1.57 22.48
N THR A 183 2.49 -1.13 23.54
CA THR A 183 2.39 -1.76 24.87
C THR A 183 1.01 -1.57 25.48
N ILE A 184 0.39 -2.67 25.89
CA ILE A 184 -0.89 -2.71 26.58
C ILE A 184 -0.64 -2.84 28.08
N ARG A 185 -1.24 -1.93 28.86
CA ARG A 185 -1.17 -2.00 30.33
C ARG A 185 -1.77 -3.32 30.83
N GLY A 186 -1.01 -4.03 31.66
CA GLY A 186 -1.40 -5.34 32.20
C GLY A 186 -1.05 -6.53 31.30
N VAL A 187 -0.37 -6.31 30.16
CA VAL A 187 0.14 -7.37 29.28
C VAL A 187 1.62 -7.09 28.97
N GLU A 188 2.51 -7.61 29.80
CA GLU A 188 3.93 -7.20 29.84
C GLU A 188 4.74 -7.46 28.56
N TRP A 189 4.33 -8.45 27.76
CA TRP A 189 5.06 -8.83 26.54
C TRP A 189 4.72 -7.96 25.32
N THR A 190 3.61 -7.21 25.37
CA THR A 190 3.14 -6.41 24.22
C THR A 190 4.00 -5.17 24.00
N GLY A 191 4.35 -4.89 22.75
CA GLY A 191 5.18 -3.72 22.39
C GLY A 191 6.61 -3.73 22.94
N LYS A 192 7.05 -4.82 23.58
CA LYS A 192 8.37 -4.92 24.22
C LYS A 192 9.33 -5.86 23.48
N TYR A 193 8.81 -6.93 22.88
CA TYR A 193 9.61 -7.98 22.28
C TYR A 193 9.35 -8.07 20.78
N LEU A 194 10.38 -8.43 20.03
CA LEU A 194 10.24 -8.82 18.63
C LEU A 194 9.47 -10.14 18.54
N ALA A 195 8.74 -10.32 17.43
CA ALA A 195 8.06 -11.56 17.14
C ALA A 195 9.09 -12.66 16.80
N ALA A 196 8.70 -13.92 16.99
CA ALA A 196 9.44 -15.09 16.53
C ALA A 196 10.94 -15.08 16.94
N LEU A 197 11.77 -15.81 16.17
CA LEU A 197 13.22 -15.94 16.41
C LEU A 197 14.02 -15.14 15.38
N ASP A 198 13.67 -15.23 14.11
CA ASP A 198 14.40 -14.61 13.00
C ASP A 198 14.49 -13.07 13.09
N PRO A 199 13.46 -12.33 13.56
CA PRO A 199 13.57 -10.89 13.80
C PRO A 199 14.74 -10.50 14.72
N TYR A 200 15.08 -11.31 15.72
CA TYR A 200 16.23 -11.05 16.59
C TYR A 200 17.56 -11.16 15.85
N PHE A 201 17.66 -12.02 14.83
CA PHE A 201 18.84 -12.11 13.97
C PHE A 201 19.04 -10.79 13.21
N TYR A 202 18.02 -10.30 12.50
CA TYR A 202 18.08 -9.05 11.75
C TYR A 202 18.32 -7.83 12.67
N TYR A 203 17.62 -7.77 13.80
CA TYR A 203 17.80 -6.70 14.79
C TYR A 203 19.22 -6.67 15.38
N ARG A 204 19.80 -7.83 15.70
CA ARG A 204 21.18 -7.92 16.18
C ARG A 204 22.15 -7.34 15.17
N HIS A 205 22.02 -7.71 13.89
CA HIS A 205 22.90 -7.18 12.85
C HIS A 205 22.72 -5.68 12.61
N ALA A 206 21.47 -5.18 12.66
CA ALA A 206 21.21 -3.74 12.61
C ALA A 206 21.90 -3.02 13.77
N ASN A 207 21.85 -3.56 14.99
CA ASN A 207 22.57 -3.01 16.14
C ASN A 207 24.09 -3.07 15.99
N THR A 208 24.63 -4.16 15.46
CA THR A 208 26.06 -4.24 15.16
C THR A 208 26.47 -3.13 14.20
N ILE A 209 25.73 -2.93 13.10
CA ILE A 209 25.97 -1.86 12.12
C ILE A 209 25.94 -0.48 12.78
N VAL A 210 24.97 -0.22 13.65
CA VAL A 210 24.85 1.06 14.37
C VAL A 210 26.03 1.29 15.33
N ASN A 211 26.53 0.23 15.96
CA ASN A 211 27.59 0.32 16.97
C ASN A 211 28.99 0.37 16.35
N THR A 212 29.24 -0.40 15.29
CA THR A 212 30.57 -0.50 14.66
C THR A 212 30.73 0.44 13.47
N GLY A 213 29.62 0.83 12.83
CA GLY A 213 29.61 1.57 11.57
C GLY A 213 29.79 0.70 10.32
N PHE A 214 29.89 -0.62 10.47
CA PHE A 214 30.20 -1.55 9.37
C PHE A 214 29.23 -2.74 9.34
N VAL A 215 28.99 -3.28 8.14
CA VAL A 215 28.26 -4.55 7.95
C VAL A 215 29.16 -5.69 8.43
N PRO A 216 28.67 -6.60 9.30
CA PRO A 216 29.48 -7.72 9.76
C PRO A 216 29.80 -8.66 8.60
N GLU A 217 31.05 -9.11 8.52
CA GLU A 217 31.52 -10.01 7.45
C GLU A 217 31.37 -11.49 7.79
N ARG A 218 31.33 -11.82 9.08
CA ARG A 218 31.25 -13.20 9.58
C ARG A 218 30.33 -13.30 10.78
N GLU A 219 29.75 -14.48 10.96
CA GLU A 219 28.94 -14.81 12.13
C GLU A 219 29.82 -15.10 13.35
N THR A 220 29.73 -14.26 14.38
CA THR A 220 30.60 -14.32 15.57
C THR A 220 29.99 -15.08 16.75
N LEU A 221 28.70 -15.44 16.71
CA LEU A 221 27.99 -16.07 17.83
C LEU A 221 27.58 -17.54 17.58
N THR A 222 28.18 -18.21 16.60
CA THR A 222 27.96 -19.65 16.33
C THR A 222 29.12 -20.50 16.88
N TYR A 223 28.79 -21.62 17.52
CA TYR A 223 29.75 -22.60 18.05
C TYR A 223 29.57 -23.99 17.40
N PRO A 224 30.63 -24.75 17.07
CA PRO A 224 32.06 -24.42 17.08
C PRO A 224 32.69 -24.20 15.68
N THR A 225 33.75 -23.38 15.68
CA THR A 225 34.99 -23.48 14.88
C THR A 225 35.09 -23.11 13.40
N ASP A 226 34.03 -22.78 12.66
CA ASP A 226 34.19 -22.09 11.37
C ASP A 226 33.12 -21.02 11.23
N MET A 227 33.45 -19.76 11.56
CA MET A 227 32.52 -18.63 11.50
C MET A 227 32.01 -18.46 10.07
N PRO A 228 30.71 -18.73 9.80
CA PRO A 228 30.14 -18.60 8.47
C PRO A 228 30.38 -17.19 7.91
N SER A 229 30.80 -17.13 6.64
CA SER A 229 30.89 -15.87 5.91
C SER A 229 29.49 -15.31 5.63
N PHE A 230 29.41 -13.98 5.63
CA PHE A 230 28.23 -13.23 5.23
C PHE A 230 28.33 -12.67 3.81
N ALA A 231 29.41 -12.96 3.08
CA ALA A 231 29.63 -12.50 1.70
C ALA A 231 28.42 -12.79 0.79
N ASP A 232 27.81 -13.99 0.90
CA ASP A 232 26.70 -14.39 0.02
C ASP A 232 25.30 -14.20 0.64
N ARG A 233 25.22 -13.53 1.79
CA ARG A 233 23.95 -13.36 2.51
C ARG A 233 23.31 -12.01 2.21
N LYS A 234 21.98 -12.06 2.11
CA LYS A 234 21.13 -10.90 1.83
C LYS A 234 20.89 -10.11 3.11
N PHE A 235 21.63 -9.02 3.29
CA PHE A 235 21.65 -8.24 4.54
C PHE A 235 20.92 -6.90 4.48
N MET A 236 20.30 -6.56 3.35
CA MET A 236 19.76 -5.22 3.14
C MET A 236 18.70 -4.82 4.18
N ALA A 237 17.92 -5.75 4.72
CA ALA A 237 16.96 -5.45 5.80
C ALA A 237 17.66 -4.88 7.05
N SER A 238 18.74 -5.52 7.52
CA SER A 238 19.54 -5.06 8.66
C SER A 238 20.26 -3.75 8.35
N VAL A 239 20.80 -3.61 7.13
CA VAL A 239 21.45 -2.36 6.67
C VAL A 239 20.47 -1.21 6.66
N PHE A 240 19.25 -1.43 6.14
CA PHE A 240 18.21 -0.41 6.11
C PHE A 240 17.79 -0.01 7.53
N MET A 241 17.53 -0.98 8.41
CA MET A 241 17.19 -0.70 9.82
C MET A 241 18.31 0.06 10.55
N GLY A 242 19.55 -0.37 10.39
CA GLY A 242 20.71 0.29 11.00
C GLY A 242 20.90 1.72 10.48
N SER A 243 20.80 1.91 9.17
CA SER A 243 20.88 3.24 8.53
C SER A 243 19.78 4.17 9.04
N MET A 244 18.55 3.65 9.15
CA MET A 244 17.45 4.45 9.68
C MET A 244 17.63 4.78 11.16
N SER A 245 18.21 3.87 11.94
CA SER A 245 18.52 4.10 13.36
C SER A 245 19.52 5.24 13.50
N VAL A 246 20.59 5.27 12.69
CA VAL A 246 21.57 6.36 12.70
C VAL A 246 20.91 7.72 12.39
N ILE A 247 20.03 7.77 11.38
CA ILE A 247 19.33 9.00 10.98
C ILE A 247 18.36 9.47 12.07
N LEU A 248 17.58 8.55 12.64
CA LEU A 248 16.51 8.86 13.59
C LEU A 248 16.95 8.93 15.05
N LYS A 249 18.21 8.57 15.35
CA LYS A 249 18.79 8.67 16.70
C LYS A 249 18.71 10.09 17.26
N VAL A 250 18.79 11.12 16.41
CA VAL A 250 18.64 12.54 16.80
C VAL A 250 17.25 12.83 17.38
N MET A 251 16.24 12.06 16.98
CA MET A 251 14.86 12.16 17.48
C MET A 251 14.60 11.27 18.71
N GLY A 252 15.63 10.60 19.24
CA GLY A 252 15.49 9.66 20.36
C GLY A 252 14.88 8.30 19.97
N ILE A 253 14.80 7.99 18.68
CA ILE A 253 14.28 6.71 18.17
C ILE A 253 15.43 5.69 18.17
N SER A 254 15.23 4.57 18.85
CA SER A 254 16.22 3.49 18.93
C SER A 254 16.11 2.51 17.76
N THR A 255 17.15 1.69 17.56
CA THR A 255 17.09 0.57 16.60
C THR A 255 15.95 -0.39 16.93
N HIS A 256 15.62 -0.57 18.21
CA HIS A 256 14.53 -1.43 18.64
C HIS A 256 13.17 -0.87 18.20
N ASP A 257 12.96 0.45 18.35
CA ASP A 257 11.72 1.09 17.91
C ASP A 257 11.51 0.94 16.41
N ILE A 258 12.58 1.05 15.62
CA ILE A 258 12.54 0.83 14.17
C ILE A 258 12.19 -0.63 13.87
N ALA A 259 12.86 -1.59 14.49
CA ALA A 259 12.58 -3.01 14.32
C ALA A 259 11.12 -3.36 14.68
N MET A 260 10.57 -2.72 15.72
CA MET A 260 9.18 -2.92 16.13
C MET A 260 8.17 -2.46 15.07
N VAL A 261 8.42 -1.36 14.35
CA VAL A 261 7.46 -0.81 13.36
C VAL A 261 7.77 -1.18 11.92
N TYR A 262 8.97 -1.73 11.65
CA TYR A 262 9.51 -2.02 10.33
C TYR A 262 8.53 -2.75 9.41
N GLY A 263 8.03 -3.91 9.83
CA GLY A 263 7.13 -4.73 9.03
C GLY A 263 5.85 -3.99 8.66
N GLY A 264 5.24 -3.29 9.62
CA GLY A 264 3.99 -2.57 9.41
C GLY A 264 4.11 -1.35 8.49
N ILE A 265 5.25 -0.67 8.48
CA ILE A 265 5.51 0.43 7.53
C ILE A 265 5.60 -0.12 6.10
N PHE A 266 6.38 -1.19 5.90
CA PHE A 266 6.50 -1.82 4.58
C PHE A 266 5.20 -2.48 4.11
N ALA A 267 4.36 -2.97 5.02
CA ALA A 267 3.02 -3.42 4.70
C ALA A 267 2.16 -2.31 4.08
N ALA A 268 2.15 -1.13 4.71
CA ALA A 268 1.42 0.02 4.22
C ALA A 268 1.95 0.51 2.87
N LEU A 269 3.27 0.60 2.71
CA LEU A 269 3.87 0.98 1.42
C LEU A 269 3.55 -0.04 0.31
N SER A 270 3.53 -1.33 0.64
CA SER A 270 3.19 -2.40 -0.30
C SER A 270 1.77 -2.27 -0.86
N THR A 271 0.79 -1.82 -0.06
CA THR A 271 -0.59 -1.63 -0.57
C THR A 271 -0.69 -0.48 -1.57
N ILE A 272 0.07 0.61 -1.37
CA ILE A 272 0.16 1.70 -2.36
C ILE A 272 0.78 1.20 -3.65
N VAL A 273 1.92 0.51 -3.56
CA VAL A 273 2.62 0.06 -4.76
C VAL A 273 1.81 -1.02 -5.50
N LEU A 274 1.13 -1.91 -4.79
CA LEU A 274 0.22 -2.88 -5.40
C LEU A 274 -0.92 -2.19 -6.14
N TYR A 275 -1.51 -1.14 -5.56
CA TYR A 275 -2.49 -0.32 -6.26
C TYR A 275 -1.92 0.25 -7.57
N LEU A 276 -0.70 0.80 -7.54
CA LEU A 276 -0.05 1.35 -8.73
C LEU A 276 0.22 0.26 -9.79
N LEU A 277 0.71 -0.90 -9.37
CA LEU A 277 0.96 -2.06 -10.22
C LEU A 277 -0.30 -2.51 -10.95
N ILE A 278 -1.36 -2.83 -10.21
CA ILE A 278 -2.61 -3.36 -10.78
C ILE A 278 -3.30 -2.31 -11.66
N ARG A 279 -3.29 -1.04 -11.26
CA ARG A 279 -3.85 0.05 -12.07
C ARG A 279 -3.16 0.14 -13.44
N ASP A 280 -1.84 -0.03 -13.45
CA ASP A 280 -1.04 0.09 -14.67
C ASP A 280 -1.07 -1.18 -15.52
N LEU A 281 -1.17 -2.36 -14.88
CA LEU A 281 -1.36 -3.64 -15.56
C LEU A 281 -2.68 -3.68 -16.34
N PHE A 282 -3.77 -3.20 -15.73
CA PHE A 282 -5.09 -3.15 -16.38
C PHE A 282 -5.38 -1.81 -17.08
N HIS A 283 -4.36 -1.05 -17.47
CA HIS A 283 -4.53 0.31 -18.00
C HIS A 283 -5.52 0.39 -19.18
N GLU A 284 -5.61 -0.63 -20.03
CA GLU A 284 -6.53 -0.68 -21.18
C GLU A 284 -8.01 -0.72 -20.78
N TYR A 285 -8.32 -1.15 -19.54
CA TYR A 285 -9.67 -1.25 -19.01
C TYR A 285 -10.08 -0.01 -18.20
N GLU A 286 -9.55 1.18 -18.50
CA GLU A 286 -9.99 2.42 -17.84
C GLU A 286 -11.50 2.65 -18.11
N PRO A 287 -12.32 2.98 -17.09
CA PRO A 287 -12.00 3.33 -15.70
C PRO A 287 -11.97 2.17 -14.69
N TYR A 288 -12.28 0.94 -15.10
CA TYR A 288 -12.39 -0.22 -14.21
C TYR A 288 -11.06 -0.65 -13.59
N ASN A 289 -9.94 -0.31 -14.23
CA ASN A 289 -8.59 -0.55 -13.71
C ASN A 289 -8.37 0.00 -12.29
N LYS A 290 -8.93 1.17 -11.97
CA LYS A 290 -8.84 1.78 -10.63
C LYS A 290 -9.64 1.00 -9.60
N ALA A 291 -10.80 0.46 -9.97
CA ALA A 291 -11.60 -0.37 -9.08
C ALA A 291 -10.91 -1.69 -8.76
N ALA A 292 -10.35 -2.36 -9.78
CA ALA A 292 -9.55 -3.57 -9.60
C ALA A 292 -8.33 -3.33 -8.69
N ALA A 293 -7.64 -2.19 -8.88
CA ALA A 293 -6.49 -1.81 -8.06
C ALA A 293 -6.86 -1.52 -6.60
N ILE A 294 -7.98 -0.82 -6.35
CA ILE A 294 -8.49 -0.57 -4.99
C ILE A 294 -8.83 -1.90 -4.31
N LEU A 295 -9.51 -2.80 -5.03
CA LEU A 295 -9.85 -4.12 -4.51
C LEU A 295 -8.60 -4.94 -4.16
N ALA A 296 -7.60 -4.95 -5.05
CA ALA A 296 -6.33 -5.65 -4.79
C ALA A 296 -5.61 -5.12 -3.55
N ALA A 297 -5.50 -3.78 -3.40
CA ALA A 297 -4.88 -3.17 -2.23
C ALA A 297 -5.67 -3.45 -0.94
N PHE A 298 -7.01 -3.42 -1.01
CA PHE A 298 -7.88 -3.76 0.12
C PHE A 298 -7.76 -5.23 0.54
N MET A 299 -7.68 -6.15 -0.43
CA MET A 299 -7.48 -7.58 -0.15
C MET A 299 -6.10 -7.86 0.44
N LEU A 300 -5.05 -7.17 -0.02
CA LEU A 300 -3.71 -7.31 0.57
C LEU A 300 -3.70 -6.84 2.03
N MET A 301 -4.34 -5.71 2.33
CA MET A 301 -4.45 -5.15 3.69
C MET A 301 -5.05 -6.15 4.70
N PHE A 302 -5.96 -7.03 4.28
CA PHE A 302 -6.61 -8.01 5.16
C PHE A 302 -6.13 -9.45 4.94
N SER A 303 -5.08 -9.66 4.15
CA SER A 303 -4.54 -11.00 3.92
C SER A 303 -3.82 -11.52 5.17
N PRO A 304 -4.28 -12.61 5.82
CA PRO A 304 -3.62 -13.13 7.01
C PRO A 304 -2.21 -13.65 6.72
N ALA A 305 -2.01 -14.23 5.54
CA ALA A 305 -0.71 -14.70 5.09
C ALA A 305 0.29 -13.56 4.93
N PHE A 306 -0.15 -12.41 4.43
CA PHE A 306 0.68 -11.21 4.35
C PHE A 306 0.96 -10.62 5.73
N ALA A 307 -0.09 -10.48 6.55
CA ALA A 307 0.03 -9.93 7.90
C ALA A 307 0.99 -10.75 8.78
N ALA A 308 1.00 -12.09 8.68
CA ALA A 308 1.91 -12.94 9.45
C ALA A 308 3.41 -12.57 9.27
N LYS A 309 3.78 -12.05 8.10
CA LYS A 309 5.16 -11.65 7.77
C LYS A 309 5.40 -10.14 7.73
N ALA A 310 4.34 -9.33 7.66
CA ALA A 310 4.43 -7.88 7.50
C ALA A 310 3.76 -7.10 8.66
N ILE A 311 3.76 -7.67 9.86
CA ILE A 311 3.21 -7.05 11.08
C ILE A 311 4.32 -6.46 11.96
N ALA A 312 3.97 -5.49 12.80
CA ALA A 312 4.87 -4.98 13.83
C ALA A 312 5.49 -6.11 14.65
N SER A 313 6.69 -5.87 15.15
CA SER A 313 7.58 -6.82 15.82
C SER A 313 8.21 -7.90 14.92
N ASN A 314 7.70 -8.10 13.69
CA ASN A 314 8.37 -8.92 12.68
C ASN A 314 9.23 -8.04 11.76
N CYS A 315 10.55 -8.02 12.01
CA CYS A 315 11.53 -7.26 11.23
C CYS A 315 12.42 -8.15 10.33
N GLU A 316 11.85 -9.23 9.81
CA GLU A 316 12.47 -10.06 8.79
C GLU A 316 12.60 -9.34 7.44
N ASP A 317 13.36 -9.95 6.53
CA ASP A 317 13.53 -9.48 5.14
C ASP A 317 12.26 -9.60 4.29
N ASP A 318 11.33 -10.50 4.63
CA ASP A 318 10.08 -10.75 3.89
C ASP A 318 9.26 -9.48 3.63
N ALA A 319 9.11 -8.59 4.61
CA ALA A 319 8.27 -7.39 4.48
C ALA A 319 8.86 -6.38 3.47
N LEU A 320 10.17 -6.12 3.55
CA LEU A 320 10.88 -5.28 2.58
C LEU A 320 11.00 -5.98 1.22
N GLY A 321 11.23 -7.29 1.22
CA GLY A 321 11.29 -8.13 0.03
C GLY A 321 9.99 -8.06 -0.77
N MET A 322 8.84 -8.18 -0.12
CA MET A 322 7.53 -8.07 -0.77
C MET A 322 7.28 -6.66 -1.32
N PHE A 323 7.61 -5.61 -0.56
CA PHE A 323 7.54 -4.24 -1.04
C PHE A 323 8.40 -4.02 -2.30
N LEU A 324 9.65 -4.48 -2.28
CA LEU A 324 10.59 -4.36 -3.40
C LEU A 324 10.18 -5.23 -4.59
N LEU A 325 9.60 -6.41 -4.37
CA LEU A 325 9.09 -7.27 -5.43
C LEU A 325 7.99 -6.57 -6.23
N ILE A 326 6.96 -6.08 -5.54
CA ILE A 326 5.84 -5.38 -6.17
C ILE A 326 6.32 -4.07 -6.82
N SER A 327 7.25 -3.35 -6.17
CA SER A 327 7.86 -2.12 -6.73
C SER A 327 8.63 -2.39 -8.01
N SER A 328 9.42 -3.47 -8.04
CA SER A 328 10.23 -3.84 -9.20
C SER A 328 9.34 -4.20 -10.38
N PHE A 329 8.27 -4.98 -10.16
CA PHE A 329 7.30 -5.28 -11.22
C PHE A 329 6.53 -4.05 -11.69
N PHE A 330 6.13 -3.16 -10.77
CA PHE A 330 5.46 -1.91 -11.13
C PHE A 330 6.36 -1.04 -12.02
N LEU A 331 7.62 -0.84 -11.62
CA LEU A 331 8.59 -0.06 -12.38
C LEU A 331 8.91 -0.71 -13.72
N PHE A 332 9.05 -2.03 -13.75
CA PHE A 332 9.24 -2.81 -14.97
C PHE A 332 8.10 -2.60 -15.97
N ILE A 333 6.85 -2.88 -15.58
CA ILE A 333 5.66 -2.71 -16.44
C ILE A 333 5.55 -1.26 -16.90
N THR A 334 5.81 -0.31 -16.01
CA THR A 334 5.76 1.12 -16.34
C THR A 334 6.84 1.50 -17.35
N SER A 335 8.06 1.00 -17.20
CA SER A 335 9.18 1.24 -18.11
C SER A 335 8.93 0.66 -19.50
N TYR A 336 8.40 -0.56 -19.54
CA TYR A 336 8.06 -1.29 -20.75
C TYR A 336 6.96 -0.54 -21.53
N ARG A 337 5.84 -0.21 -20.87
CA ARG A 337 4.72 0.50 -21.49
C ARG A 337 5.09 1.91 -21.96
N LYS A 338 5.84 2.67 -21.15
CA LYS A 338 6.24 4.04 -21.47
C LYS A 338 7.46 4.13 -22.39
N ARG A 339 8.10 3.00 -22.72
CA ARG A 339 9.34 2.92 -23.50
C ARG A 339 10.40 3.90 -22.97
N SER A 340 10.66 3.83 -21.66
CA SER A 340 11.55 4.77 -20.98
C SER A 340 12.76 4.06 -20.40
N ILE A 341 13.94 4.35 -20.94
CA ILE A 341 15.22 3.81 -20.48
C ILE A 341 15.46 4.22 -19.02
N ARG A 342 15.16 5.48 -18.67
CA ARG A 342 15.30 5.98 -17.29
C ARG A 342 14.49 5.15 -16.30
N LEU A 343 13.25 4.79 -16.64
CA LEU A 343 12.42 3.95 -15.78
C LEU A 343 12.91 2.50 -15.75
N SER A 344 13.50 2.02 -16.84
CA SER A 344 14.08 0.69 -16.91
C SER A 344 15.34 0.56 -16.04
N LEU A 345 16.19 1.59 -16.00
CA LEU A 345 17.32 1.68 -15.06
C LEU A 345 16.83 1.65 -13.61
N ILE A 346 15.82 2.46 -13.28
CA ILE A 346 15.23 2.49 -11.92
C ILE A 346 14.60 1.14 -11.57
N ALA A 347 13.94 0.47 -12.53
CA ALA A 347 13.42 -0.89 -12.33
C ALA A 347 14.55 -1.88 -12.05
N GLY A 348 15.66 -1.81 -12.79
CA GLY A 348 16.86 -2.60 -12.55
C GLY A 348 17.47 -2.40 -11.17
N PHE A 349 17.60 -1.15 -10.72
CA PHE A 349 18.05 -0.86 -9.36
C PHE A 349 17.07 -1.38 -8.30
N SER A 350 15.76 -1.31 -8.55
CA SER A 350 14.76 -1.91 -7.66
C SER A 350 14.92 -3.44 -7.57
N PHE A 351 15.19 -4.11 -8.71
CA PHE A 351 15.50 -5.55 -8.73
C PHE A 351 16.82 -5.88 -8.03
N LEU A 352 17.83 -5.03 -8.16
CA LEU A 352 19.10 -5.18 -7.45
C LEU A 352 18.86 -5.09 -5.94
N LEU A 353 18.12 -4.08 -5.47
CA LEU A 353 17.73 -3.96 -4.06
C LEU A 353 16.93 -5.17 -3.58
N LEU A 354 16.01 -5.69 -4.39
CA LEU A 354 15.29 -6.92 -4.08
C LEU A 354 16.25 -8.10 -3.90
N ASN A 355 17.23 -8.24 -4.80
CA ASN A 355 18.22 -9.30 -4.73
C ASN A 355 19.10 -9.20 -3.48
N LEU A 356 19.49 -7.99 -3.09
CA LEU A 356 20.24 -7.74 -1.85
C LEU A 356 19.41 -7.94 -0.57
N SER A 357 18.08 -7.91 -0.69
CA SER A 357 17.16 -8.00 0.45
C SER A 357 16.63 -9.39 0.69
N TRP A 358 16.14 -10.09 -0.34
CA TRP A 358 15.32 -11.29 -0.18
C TRP A 358 15.59 -12.34 -1.25
N ALA A 359 15.52 -13.62 -0.86
CA ALA A 359 15.73 -14.75 -1.77
C ALA A 359 14.65 -14.85 -2.88
N GLY A 360 13.47 -14.25 -2.65
CA GLY A 360 12.37 -14.17 -3.63
C GLY A 360 12.72 -13.43 -4.93
N TYR A 361 13.90 -12.80 -5.03
CA TYR A 361 14.45 -12.31 -6.30
C TYR A 361 14.51 -13.39 -7.37
N ASN A 362 14.90 -14.63 -7.04
CA ASN A 362 15.03 -15.72 -8.03
C ASN A 362 13.68 -16.02 -8.69
N PHE A 363 12.61 -15.99 -7.90
CA PHE A 363 11.24 -16.10 -8.41
C PHE A 363 10.87 -14.93 -9.32
N ALA A 364 11.24 -13.71 -8.94
CA ALA A 364 10.99 -12.53 -9.75
C ALA A 364 11.71 -12.58 -11.10
N LEU A 365 12.98 -12.99 -11.08
CA LEU A 365 13.82 -13.17 -12.27
C LEU A 365 13.21 -14.23 -13.20
N LEU A 366 12.79 -15.38 -12.66
CA LEU A 366 12.13 -16.42 -13.44
C LEU A 366 10.86 -15.89 -14.14
N ILE A 367 10.01 -15.16 -13.43
CA ILE A 367 8.81 -14.55 -14.01
C ILE A 367 9.17 -13.59 -15.15
N LEU A 368 10.18 -12.74 -14.95
CA LEU A 368 10.64 -11.82 -16.00
C LEU A 368 11.14 -12.59 -17.23
N LEU A 369 11.97 -13.61 -17.04
CA LEU A 369 12.51 -14.41 -18.14
C LEU A 369 11.38 -15.10 -18.92
N VAL A 370 10.43 -15.72 -18.22
CA VAL A 370 9.24 -16.32 -18.84
C VAL A 370 8.45 -15.27 -19.60
N PHE A 371 8.19 -14.10 -19.00
CA PHE A 371 7.50 -13.01 -19.67
C PHE A 371 8.23 -12.57 -20.94
N ILE A 372 9.54 -12.37 -20.89
CA ILE A 372 10.37 -11.92 -22.02
C ILE A 372 10.31 -12.95 -23.16
N VAL A 373 10.52 -14.23 -22.85
CA VAL A 373 10.52 -15.31 -23.84
C VAL A 373 9.14 -15.46 -24.47
N VAL A 374 8.09 -15.59 -23.66
CA VAL A 374 6.72 -15.79 -24.15
C VAL A 374 6.25 -14.56 -24.94
N HIS A 375 6.51 -13.36 -24.45
CA HIS A 375 6.13 -12.12 -25.12
C HIS A 375 6.84 -11.98 -26.48
N SER A 376 8.14 -12.23 -26.51
CA SER A 376 8.93 -12.18 -27.76
C SER A 376 8.44 -13.24 -28.75
N PHE A 377 8.15 -14.45 -28.27
CA PHE A 377 7.64 -15.54 -29.11
C PHE A 377 6.26 -15.23 -29.69
N ILE A 378 5.31 -14.74 -28.88
CA ILE A 378 3.97 -14.36 -29.35
C ILE A 378 4.05 -13.27 -30.43
N ASN A 379 4.83 -12.21 -30.18
CA ASN A 379 5.00 -11.14 -31.16
C ASN A 379 5.64 -11.64 -32.46
N PHE A 380 6.63 -12.54 -32.35
CA PHE A 380 7.27 -13.15 -33.51
C PHE A 380 6.27 -13.97 -34.34
N VAL A 381 5.44 -14.81 -33.69
CA VAL A 381 4.38 -15.58 -34.37
C VAL A 381 3.34 -14.64 -35.02
N GLN A 382 2.95 -13.57 -34.33
CA GLN A 382 2.01 -12.58 -34.87
C GLN A 382 2.56 -11.82 -36.08
N ASP A 383 3.86 -11.47 -36.05
CA ASP A 383 4.55 -10.85 -37.16
C ASP A 383 4.62 -11.81 -38.37
N ILE A 384 4.98 -13.08 -38.16
CA ILE A 384 4.96 -14.12 -39.22
C ILE A 384 3.56 -14.28 -39.82
N TYR A 385 2.53 -14.40 -38.97
CA TYR A 385 1.14 -14.54 -39.41
C TYR A 385 0.71 -13.34 -40.27
N SER A 386 1.06 -12.13 -39.84
CA SER A 386 0.79 -10.89 -40.58
C SER A 386 1.52 -10.84 -41.92
N TYR A 387 2.77 -11.31 -41.97
CA TYR A 387 3.56 -11.38 -43.19
C TYR A 387 2.98 -12.38 -44.21
N ILE A 388 2.65 -13.59 -43.75
CA ILE A 388 2.16 -14.67 -44.63
C ILE A 388 0.76 -14.36 -45.18
N PHE A 389 -0.18 -13.97 -44.32
CA PHE A 389 -1.60 -13.86 -44.72
C PHE A 389 -1.99 -12.47 -45.23
N TYR A 390 -1.34 -11.41 -44.73
CA TYR A 390 -1.67 -10.03 -45.11
C TYR A 390 -0.60 -9.36 -45.98
N LYS A 391 0.48 -10.07 -46.35
CA LYS A 391 1.63 -9.54 -47.10
C LYS A 391 2.15 -8.20 -46.54
N ARG A 392 2.09 -8.06 -45.21
CA ARG A 392 2.58 -6.88 -44.51
C ARG A 392 4.02 -7.10 -44.07
N ASP A 393 4.88 -6.11 -44.24
CA ASP A 393 6.26 -6.21 -43.78
C ASP A 393 6.35 -6.47 -42.27
N MET A 394 7.39 -7.21 -41.89
CA MET A 394 7.72 -7.53 -40.51
C MET A 394 8.07 -6.24 -39.75
N ASP A 395 7.20 -5.82 -38.84
CA ASP A 395 7.31 -4.58 -38.07
C ASP A 395 8.46 -4.65 -37.04
N LYS A 396 9.00 -5.85 -36.76
CA LYS A 396 10.09 -6.17 -35.81
C LYS A 396 9.96 -5.48 -34.44
N LYS A 397 8.73 -5.19 -34.02
CA LYS A 397 8.42 -4.43 -32.81
C LYS A 397 9.00 -5.05 -31.54
N TYR A 398 9.24 -6.36 -31.53
CA TYR A 398 9.90 -7.05 -30.42
C TYR A 398 11.33 -6.55 -30.15
N THR A 399 12.06 -6.09 -31.17
CA THR A 399 13.42 -5.55 -31.01
C THR A 399 13.44 -4.20 -30.31
N ASP A 400 12.44 -3.35 -30.57
CA ASP A 400 12.30 -2.03 -29.93
C ASP A 400 12.08 -2.14 -28.42
N TYR A 401 11.47 -3.24 -27.95
CA TYR A 401 11.20 -3.45 -26.53
C TYR A 401 12.37 -4.07 -25.77
N LEU A 402 13.34 -4.66 -26.48
CA LEU A 402 14.44 -5.44 -25.90
C LEU A 402 15.21 -4.67 -24.81
N PRO A 403 15.57 -3.38 -24.97
CA PRO A 403 16.29 -2.65 -23.93
C PRO A 403 15.51 -2.58 -22.61
N TYR A 404 14.18 -2.38 -22.67
CA TYR A 404 13.35 -2.26 -21.47
C TYR A 404 13.14 -3.60 -20.75
N LEU A 405 13.34 -4.70 -21.47
CA LEU A 405 13.25 -6.06 -20.96
C LEU A 405 14.58 -6.54 -20.36
N VAL A 406 15.70 -6.23 -21.00
CA VAL A 406 17.03 -6.74 -20.65
C VAL A 406 17.72 -5.91 -19.57
N ILE A 407 17.61 -4.57 -19.62
CA ILE A 407 18.26 -3.68 -18.64
C ILE A 407 17.90 -4.04 -17.19
N PRO A 408 16.62 -4.28 -16.82
CA PRO A 408 16.27 -4.60 -15.45
C PRO A 408 16.87 -5.93 -14.98
N VAL A 409 16.97 -6.91 -15.88
CA VAL A 409 17.58 -8.22 -15.62
C VAL A 409 19.09 -8.09 -15.39
N ILE A 410 19.79 -7.35 -16.25
CA ILE A 410 21.25 -7.15 -16.11
C ILE A 410 21.55 -6.45 -14.79
N ILE A 411 20.90 -5.31 -14.52
CA ILE A 411 21.17 -4.53 -13.31
C ILE A 411 20.78 -5.29 -12.05
N GLY A 412 19.68 -6.04 -12.07
CA GLY A 412 19.24 -6.87 -10.93
C GLY A 412 20.27 -7.93 -10.50
N ASN A 413 21.10 -8.40 -11.43
CA ASN A 413 22.14 -9.40 -11.19
C ASN A 413 23.51 -8.78 -10.84
N LEU A 414 23.61 -7.47 -10.65
CA LEU A 414 24.86 -6.81 -10.21
C LEU A 414 25.09 -6.92 -8.69
N SER A 415 24.47 -7.87 -8.00
CA SER A 415 24.60 -8.01 -6.54
C SER A 415 26.02 -8.35 -6.12
N PHE A 416 26.78 -9.11 -6.93
CA PHE A 416 28.17 -9.47 -6.66
C PHE A 416 29.11 -8.26 -6.58
N LEU A 417 28.75 -7.11 -7.19
CA LEU A 417 29.53 -5.87 -7.04
C LEU A 417 29.41 -5.23 -5.65
N ILE A 418 28.41 -5.66 -4.86
CA ILE A 418 28.08 -5.09 -3.57
C ILE A 418 28.29 -6.13 -2.46
N LEU A 419 27.88 -7.37 -2.71
CA LEU A 419 28.05 -8.51 -1.83
C LEU A 419 29.44 -9.09 -2.06
N HIS A 420 30.43 -8.51 -1.38
CA HIS A 420 31.78 -9.04 -1.31
C HIS A 420 32.42 -8.67 0.03
N THR A 421 33.41 -9.45 0.42
CA THR A 421 34.30 -9.22 1.56
C THR A 421 35.04 -7.89 1.41
N GLN A 422 35.20 -7.15 2.52
CA GLN A 422 35.80 -5.82 2.47
C GLN A 422 37.28 -5.93 2.08
N GLY A 423 37.66 -5.18 1.04
CA GLY A 423 39.04 -5.19 0.52
C GLY A 423 39.34 -6.31 -0.47
N GLU A 424 38.42 -7.25 -0.69
CA GLU A 424 38.52 -8.23 -1.77
C GLU A 424 37.91 -7.69 -3.07
N ILE A 425 38.50 -8.07 -4.20
CA ILE A 425 37.98 -7.72 -5.53
C ILE A 425 36.71 -8.54 -5.74
N PRO A 426 35.62 -7.96 -6.30
CA PRO A 426 34.42 -8.72 -6.64
C PRO A 426 34.79 -9.92 -7.52
N VAL A 427 34.62 -11.13 -7.00
CA VAL A 427 34.89 -12.34 -7.76
C VAL A 427 33.70 -12.62 -8.66
N PHE A 428 33.91 -12.52 -9.97
CA PHE A 428 32.96 -13.02 -10.95
C PHE A 428 33.10 -14.54 -11.03
N ASP A 429 32.39 -15.26 -10.17
CA ASP A 429 32.25 -16.70 -10.34
C ASP A 429 31.04 -16.98 -11.24
N ILE A 430 31.32 -17.27 -12.51
CA ILE A 430 30.30 -17.61 -13.53
C ILE A 430 29.53 -18.87 -13.11
N GLU A 431 30.12 -19.75 -12.29
CA GLU A 431 29.48 -20.98 -11.80
C GLU A 431 28.53 -20.71 -10.63
N SER A 432 28.63 -19.54 -9.99
CA SER A 432 27.79 -19.11 -8.85
C SER A 432 26.57 -18.25 -9.24
N ILE A 433 26.47 -17.85 -10.51
CA ILE A 433 25.29 -17.13 -11.02
C ILE A 433 24.15 -18.15 -11.14
N PRO A 434 23.03 -17.97 -10.41
CA PRO A 434 21.96 -18.95 -10.33
C PRO A 434 21.25 -19.21 -11.67
#